data_AF-A0A6A4F369-F1
#
_entry.id   AF-A0A6A4F369-F1
#
_cell.length_a   1.000
_cell.length_b   1.000
_cell.length_c   1.000
_cell.angle_alpha   90.00
_cell.angle_beta   90.00
_cell.angle_gamma   90.00
#
_symmetry.space_group_name_H-M   'P 1'
#
loop_
_entity.id
_entity.type
_entity.pdbx_description
1 polymer ?
#
loop_
_entity_poly.entity_id
_entity_poly.type
_entity_poly.pdbx_seq_one_letter_code
_entity_poly.pdbx_strand_id
1 'polypeptide(L)'
;MADTDLQLYANPTAWWNAGIHMEFINGNFGSRPQPRQPILLLVDDFSGHWTAEVKAYAASIDVHLMKAPPSCTAVSQPADIAWNRPFKSYLRTAWVEKLREQLRAHSGQGTTFKMKAPGRSLVCKWIEESWSGLSRTTI
;
A
#
# COMPACT_ATOMS: atom_id res chain seq x y z
N MET A 1 -2.20 21.40 5.60
CA MET A 1 -1.53 20.09 5.46
C MET A 1 -0.77 20.17 4.14
N ALA A 2 0.49 19.73 4.10
CA ALA A 2 1.18 19.65 2.81
C ALA A 2 0.38 18.71 1.89
N ASP A 3 0.27 19.04 0.61
CA ASP A 3 -0.27 18.12 -0.39
C ASP A 3 0.66 16.91 -0.43
N THR A 4 0.11 15.73 -0.16
CA THR A 4 0.84 14.46 -0.25
C THR A 4 0.36 13.73 -1.50
N ASP A 5 1.25 13.10 -2.26
CA ASP A 5 0.88 12.26 -3.41
C ASP A 5 0.21 10.93 -3.01
N LEU A 6 -0.19 10.78 -1.74
CA LEU A 6 -0.82 9.58 -1.22
C LEU A 6 -2.28 9.46 -1.68
N GLN A 7 -2.57 8.42 -2.46
CA GLN A 7 -3.93 8.06 -2.84
C GLN A 7 -4.51 7.07 -1.83
N LEU A 8 -5.71 7.37 -1.30
CA LEU A 8 -6.39 6.54 -0.30
C LEU A 8 -7.67 5.95 -0.89
N TYR A 9 -7.71 4.62 -0.93
CA TYR A 9 -8.91 3.86 -1.29
C TYR A 9 -9.47 3.19 -0.04
N ALA A 10 -10.77 3.27 0.16
CA ALA A 10 -11.43 2.68 1.32
C ALA A 10 -12.81 2.15 0.94
N ASN A 11 -13.21 1.06 1.58
CA ASN A 11 -14.56 0.55 1.53
C ASN A 11 -14.96 0.01 2.93
N PRO A 12 -16.26 -0.24 3.18
CA PRO A 12 -16.73 -0.69 4.48
C PRO A 12 -16.17 -2.04 4.95
N THR A 13 -15.74 -2.92 4.04
CA THR A 13 -15.24 -4.25 4.37
C THR A 13 -13.72 -4.29 4.59
N ALA A 14 -13.02 -3.20 4.25
CA ALA A 14 -11.56 -3.09 4.25
C ALA A 14 -10.82 -4.12 3.36
N TRP A 15 -11.54 -4.81 2.46
CA TRP A 15 -10.96 -5.76 1.51
C TRP A 15 -10.67 -5.10 0.17
N TRP A 16 -9.60 -5.51 -0.50
CA TRP A 16 -9.39 -5.13 -1.89
C TRP A 16 -10.49 -5.73 -2.77
N ASN A 17 -11.11 -4.92 -3.63
CA ASN A 17 -12.17 -5.37 -4.54
C ASN A 17 -11.92 -4.88 -5.96
N ALA A 18 -12.77 -5.33 -6.90
CA ALA A 18 -12.65 -4.99 -8.32
C ALA A 18 -12.68 -3.47 -8.57
N GLY A 19 -13.58 -2.74 -7.89
CA GLY A 19 -13.69 -1.28 -8.00
C GLY A 19 -12.40 -0.58 -7.60
N ILE A 20 -11.86 -0.90 -6.41
CA ILE A 20 -10.58 -0.35 -5.93
C ILE A 20 -9.45 -0.69 -6.90
N HIS A 21 -9.42 -1.92 -7.44
CA HIS A 21 -8.37 -2.30 -8.37
C HIS A 21 -8.44 -1.52 -9.70
N MET A 22 -9.63 -1.28 -10.23
CA MET A 22 -9.82 -0.44 -11.42
C MET A 22 -9.43 1.01 -11.15
N GLU A 23 -9.81 1.58 -10.00
CA GLU A 23 -9.40 2.93 -9.61
C GLU A 23 -7.88 3.05 -9.45
N PHE A 24 -7.22 2.04 -8.87
CA PHE A 24 -5.76 1.95 -8.80
C PHE A 24 -5.13 1.93 -10.20
N ILE A 25 -5.62 1.08 -11.10
CA ILE A 25 -5.12 1.00 -12.49
C ILE A 25 -5.32 2.34 -13.20
N ASN A 26 -6.48 2.98 -13.05
CA ASN A 26 -6.78 4.29 -13.64
C ASN A 26 -5.84 5.38 -13.11
N GLY A 27 -5.70 5.48 -11.79
CA GLY A 27 -4.91 6.52 -11.14
C GLY A 27 -3.42 6.44 -11.50
N ASN A 28 -2.90 5.25 -11.76
CA ASN A 28 -1.49 5.04 -12.08
C ASN A 28 -1.21 5.01 -13.59
N PHE A 29 -2.14 4.54 -14.42
CA PHE A 29 -1.88 4.23 -15.83
C PHE A 29 -2.91 4.81 -16.82
N GLY A 30 -4.01 5.39 -16.36
CA GLY A 30 -5.11 5.88 -17.21
C GLY A 30 -4.77 7.13 -18.02
N SER A 31 -3.95 8.02 -17.47
CA SER A 31 -3.62 9.33 -18.07
C SER A 31 -2.48 9.29 -19.11
N ARG A 32 -2.07 8.10 -19.58
CA ARG A 32 -0.95 7.95 -20.52
C ARG A 32 -1.32 8.48 -21.92
N PRO A 33 -0.43 9.27 -22.57
CA PRO A 33 -0.69 9.84 -23.89
C PRO A 33 -0.81 8.75 -24.97
N GLN A 34 -1.54 9.08 -26.04
CA GLN A 34 -1.69 8.24 -27.23
C GLN A 34 -0.58 8.56 -28.25
N PRO A 35 -0.03 7.56 -28.97
CA PRO A 35 -0.27 6.12 -28.81
C PRO A 35 0.36 5.59 -27.51
N ARG A 36 -0.33 4.69 -26.81
CA ARG A 36 0.16 4.14 -25.54
C ARG A 36 1.22 3.06 -25.76
N GLN A 37 2.28 3.11 -24.96
CA GLN A 37 3.17 1.95 -24.81
C GLN A 37 2.50 0.92 -23.87
N PRO A 38 2.43 -0.38 -24.21
CA PRO A 38 1.85 -1.37 -23.32
C PRO A 38 2.59 -1.48 -21.98
N ILE A 39 1.85 -1.63 -20.88
CA ILE A 39 2.41 -1.92 -19.55
C ILE A 39 2.13 -3.37 -19.19
N LEU A 40 3.12 -4.06 -18.62
CA LEU A 40 2.92 -5.32 -17.93
C LEU A 40 2.80 -5.06 -16.44
N LEU A 41 1.65 -5.39 -15.84
CA LEU A 41 1.40 -5.25 -14.42
C LEU A 41 1.40 -6.64 -13.76
N LEU A 42 2.40 -6.89 -12.93
CA LEU A 42 2.52 -8.11 -12.12
C LEU A 42 1.74 -7.95 -10.81
N VAL A 43 0.77 -8.82 -10.57
CA VAL A 43 -0.07 -8.80 -9.37
C VAL A 43 -0.23 -10.23 -8.82
N ASP A 44 -0.44 -10.38 -7.53
CA ASP A 44 -0.68 -11.69 -6.92
C ASP A 44 -2.00 -12.33 -7.38
N ASP A 45 -2.21 -13.60 -7.04
CA ASP A 45 -3.35 -14.40 -7.49
C ASP A 45 -4.66 -14.16 -6.68
N PHE A 46 -4.76 -13.08 -5.92
CA PHE A 46 -5.97 -12.75 -5.18
C PHE A 46 -7.14 -12.47 -6.14
N SER A 47 -8.27 -13.15 -5.91
CA SER A 47 -9.41 -13.19 -6.85
C SER A 47 -9.96 -11.82 -7.23
N GLY A 48 -9.89 -10.83 -6.33
CA GLY A 48 -10.33 -9.46 -6.59
C GLY A 48 -9.56 -8.73 -7.70
N HIS A 49 -8.35 -9.18 -8.04
CA HIS A 49 -7.56 -8.64 -9.15
C HIS A 49 -7.92 -9.24 -10.52
N TRP A 50 -8.72 -10.31 -10.54
CA TRP A 50 -8.89 -11.15 -11.73
C TRP A 50 -10.35 -11.26 -12.21
N THR A 51 -11.23 -10.37 -11.75
CA THR A 51 -12.62 -10.30 -12.21
C THR A 51 -12.68 -9.92 -13.70
N ALA A 52 -13.82 -10.22 -14.34
CA ALA A 52 -13.99 -9.97 -15.77
C ALA A 52 -13.89 -8.47 -16.08
N GLU A 53 -14.52 -7.62 -15.26
CA GLU A 53 -14.47 -6.17 -15.41
C GLU A 53 -13.07 -5.59 -15.24
N VAL A 54 -12.28 -6.10 -14.28
CA VAL A 54 -10.89 -5.65 -14.07
C VAL A 54 -10.03 -5.96 -15.30
N LYS A 55 -10.11 -7.19 -15.81
CA LYS A 55 -9.33 -7.63 -16.98
C LYS A 55 -9.71 -6.82 -18.22
N ALA A 56 -11.01 -6.62 -18.44
CA ALA A 56 -11.51 -5.82 -19.56
C ALA A 56 -11.03 -4.36 -19.46
N TYR A 57 -11.11 -3.77 -18.28
CA TYR A 57 -10.67 -2.40 -18.05
C TYR A 57 -9.16 -2.23 -18.29
N ALA A 58 -8.32 -3.10 -17.72
CA ALA A 58 -6.87 -3.05 -17.90
C ALA A 58 -6.48 -3.15 -19.38
N ALA A 59 -7.08 -4.09 -20.11
CA ALA A 59 -6.85 -4.26 -21.54
C ALA A 59 -7.27 -3.02 -22.35
N SER A 60 -8.38 -2.36 -21.99
CA SER A 60 -8.88 -1.17 -22.69
C SER A 60 -7.93 0.03 -22.68
N ILE A 61 -6.97 0.04 -21.75
CA ILE A 61 -5.98 1.11 -21.60
C ILE A 61 -4.55 0.64 -21.84
N ASP A 62 -4.33 -0.50 -22.52
CA ASP A 62 -3.01 -1.08 -22.79
C ASP A 62 -2.21 -1.44 -21.53
N VAL A 63 -2.89 -2.02 -20.53
CA VAL A 63 -2.29 -2.65 -19.35
C VAL A 63 -2.57 -4.16 -19.39
N HIS A 64 -1.51 -4.94 -19.50
CA HIS A 64 -1.56 -6.41 -19.47
C HIS A 64 -1.34 -6.90 -18.04
N LEU A 65 -2.33 -7.57 -17.46
CA LEU A 65 -2.22 -8.16 -16.14
C LEU A 65 -1.54 -9.53 -16.24
N MET A 66 -0.57 -9.78 -15.37
CA MET A 66 0.09 -11.09 -15.25
C MET A 66 0.18 -11.50 -13.78
N LYS A 67 -0.15 -12.77 -13.53
CA LYS A 67 -0.12 -13.36 -12.19
C LYS A 67 1.31 -13.63 -11.76
N ALA A 68 1.66 -13.26 -10.54
CA ALA A 68 2.75 -13.93 -9.85
C ALA A 68 2.36 -15.41 -9.65
N PRO A 69 3.29 -16.37 -9.81
CA PRO A 69 2.98 -17.77 -9.60
C PRO A 69 2.41 -17.99 -8.18
N PRO A 70 1.30 -18.74 -8.03
CA PRO A 70 0.70 -19.00 -6.73
C PRO A 70 1.72 -19.57 -5.76
N SER A 71 1.66 -19.15 -4.50
CA SER A 71 2.59 -19.58 -3.43
C SER A 71 4.06 -19.22 -3.64
N CYS A 72 4.40 -18.45 -4.69
CA CYS A 72 5.77 -17.99 -4.96
C CYS A 72 5.95 -16.49 -4.75
N THR A 73 5.01 -15.78 -4.12
CA THR A 73 5.13 -14.32 -3.94
C THR A 73 6.43 -13.92 -3.23
N ALA A 74 6.82 -14.67 -2.20
CA ALA A 74 8.07 -14.44 -1.47
C ALA A 74 9.36 -14.52 -2.31
N VAL A 75 9.31 -15.14 -3.49
CA VAL A 75 10.48 -15.32 -4.38
C VAL A 75 10.31 -14.71 -5.77
N SER A 76 9.08 -14.43 -6.19
CA SER A 76 8.74 -13.96 -7.54
C SER A 76 8.09 -12.59 -7.56
N GLN A 77 7.58 -12.07 -6.43
CA GLN A 77 6.98 -10.75 -6.36
C GLN A 77 8.00 -9.73 -5.85
N PRO A 78 8.45 -8.76 -6.69
CA PRO A 78 9.47 -7.80 -6.31
C PRO A 78 9.16 -7.05 -5.01
N ALA A 79 7.88 -6.73 -4.78
CA ALA A 79 7.44 -6.07 -3.56
C ALA A 79 7.77 -6.86 -2.30
N ASP A 80 7.51 -8.17 -2.30
CA ASP A 80 7.75 -9.03 -1.14
C ASP A 80 9.23 -9.34 -0.95
N ILE A 81 9.99 -9.43 -2.04
CA ILE A 81 11.44 -9.68 -2.02
C ILE A 81 12.20 -8.46 -1.48
N ALA A 82 11.86 -7.27 -2.00
CA ALA A 82 12.73 -6.12 -1.88
C ALA A 82 12.23 -5.10 -0.85
N TRP A 83 11.08 -4.46 -1.07
CA TRP A 83 10.71 -3.25 -0.32
C TRP A 83 9.69 -3.44 0.80
N ASN A 84 8.83 -4.46 0.78
CA ASN A 84 7.80 -4.64 1.81
C ASN A 84 8.40 -4.83 3.21
N ARG A 85 9.53 -5.56 3.33
CA ARG A 85 10.22 -5.77 4.61
C ARG A 85 10.76 -4.46 5.20
N PRO A 86 11.64 -3.70 4.52
CA PRO A 86 12.15 -2.44 5.08
C PRO A 86 11.02 -1.43 5.32
N PHE A 87 10.05 -1.34 4.41
CA PHE A 87 8.88 -0.46 4.57
C PHE A 87 8.10 -0.76 5.86
N LYS A 88 7.72 -2.03 6.08
CA LYS A 88 7.03 -2.47 7.30
C LYS A 88 7.89 -2.28 8.55
N SER A 89 9.21 -2.37 8.43
CA SER A 89 10.13 -2.10 9.55
C SER A 89 10.07 -0.64 9.99
N TYR A 90 10.06 0.31 9.06
CA TYR A 90 9.96 1.74 9.38
C TYR A 90 8.60 2.10 9.99
N LEU A 91 7.51 1.57 9.44
CA LEU A 91 6.17 1.71 10.04
C LEU A 91 6.12 1.16 11.46
N ARG A 92 6.75 0.00 11.70
CA ARG A 92 6.83 -0.61 13.03
C ARG A 92 7.62 0.26 13.99
N THR A 93 8.73 0.87 13.57
CA THR A 93 9.49 1.81 14.38
C THR A 93 8.62 2.99 14.80
N ALA A 94 7.91 3.63 13.86
CA ALA A 94 7.02 4.75 14.16
C ALA A 94 5.90 4.37 15.16
N TRP A 95 5.30 3.19 14.96
CA TRP A 95 4.31 2.64 15.88
C TRP A 95 4.87 2.41 17.30
N VAL A 96 6.05 1.79 17.41
CA VAL A 96 6.70 1.51 18.70
C VAL A 96 7.07 2.82 19.41
N GLU A 97 7.59 3.81 18.71
CA GLU A 97 7.86 5.13 19.30
C GLU A 97 6.59 5.78 19.82
N LYS A 98 5.48 5.69 19.08
CA LYS A 98 4.20 6.20 19.55
C LYS A 98 3.71 5.52 20.84
N LEU A 99 3.91 4.20 20.95
CA LEU A 99 3.59 3.47 22.18
C LEU A 99 4.50 3.88 23.33
N ARG A 100 5.81 4.03 23.08
CA ARG A 100 6.79 4.47 24.09
C ARG A 100 6.45 5.86 24.62
N GLU A 101 6.05 6.80 23.75
CA GLU A 101 5.56 8.12 24.15
C GLU A 101 4.36 8.04 25.10
N GLN A 102 3.36 7.22 24.76
CA GLN A 102 2.17 7.04 25.58
C GLN A 102 2.50 6.42 26.94
N LEU A 103 3.40 5.44 26.98
CA LEU A 103 3.85 4.82 28.23
C LEU A 103 4.62 5.81 29.11
N ARG A 104 5.50 6.62 28.51
CA ARG A 104 6.21 7.69 29.24
C ARG A 104 5.25 8.70 29.84
N ALA A 105 4.25 9.13 29.07
CA ALA A 105 3.24 10.09 29.53
C ALA A 105 2.35 9.52 30.65
N HIS A 106 2.08 8.20 30.63
CA HIS A 106 1.28 7.50 31.63
C HIS A 106 2.05 7.16 32.92
N SER A 107 3.38 7.16 32.86
CA SER A 107 4.22 6.75 33.98
C SER A 107 3.94 7.60 35.23
N GLY A 108 3.74 6.94 36.38
CA GLY A 108 3.44 7.61 37.65
C GLY A 108 1.98 8.01 37.88
N GLN A 109 1.05 7.75 36.95
CA GLN A 109 -0.36 8.16 37.09
C GLN A 109 -1.22 7.24 37.97
N GLY A 110 -0.68 6.13 38.49
CA GLY A 110 -1.39 5.22 39.41
C GLY A 110 -2.63 4.52 38.84
N THR A 111 -2.91 4.68 37.55
CA THR A 111 -4.09 4.16 36.85
C THR A 111 -3.69 3.13 35.80
N THR A 112 -4.65 2.36 35.29
CA THR A 112 -4.41 1.39 34.21
C THR A 112 -4.12 2.10 32.90
N PHE A 113 -3.03 1.71 32.22
CA PHE A 113 -2.69 2.23 30.91
C PHE A 113 -3.77 1.88 29.87
N LYS A 114 -4.25 2.89 29.13
CA LYS A 114 -5.14 2.72 27.98
C LYS A 114 -4.45 3.19 26.72
N MET A 115 -4.16 2.24 25.82
CA MET A 115 -3.55 2.56 24.53
C MET A 115 -4.51 3.38 23.67
N LYS A 116 -4.04 4.53 23.18
CA LYS A 116 -4.74 5.33 22.18
C LYS A 116 -4.20 4.98 20.79
N ALA A 117 -5.08 4.51 19.91
CA ALA A 117 -4.74 4.30 18.52
C ALA A 117 -4.37 5.62 17.82
N PRO A 118 -3.40 5.62 16.89
CA PRO A 118 -3.09 6.77 16.05
C PRO A 118 -4.28 7.09 15.14
N GLY A 119 -4.50 8.39 14.90
CA GLY A 119 -5.48 8.82 13.90
C GLY A 119 -4.99 8.58 12.47
N ARG A 120 -5.91 8.57 11.50
CA ARG A 120 -5.61 8.32 10.08
C ARG A 120 -4.53 9.25 9.52
N SER A 121 -4.58 10.54 9.81
CA SER A 121 -3.58 11.51 9.34
C SER A 121 -2.16 11.18 9.83
N LEU A 122 -2.03 10.68 11.06
CA LEU A 122 -0.73 10.27 11.60
C LEU A 122 -0.23 8.99 10.92
N VAL A 123 -1.12 8.04 10.64
CA VAL A 123 -0.78 6.82 9.89
C VAL A 123 -0.37 7.15 8.45
N CYS A 124 -1.07 8.06 7.77
CA CYS A 124 -0.72 8.51 6.42
C CYS A 124 0.67 9.15 6.40
N LYS A 125 0.97 10.01 7.39
CA LYS A 125 2.30 10.58 7.57
C LYS A 125 3.37 9.50 7.73
N TRP A 126 3.13 8.49 8.56
CA TRP A 126 4.09 7.38 8.73
C TRP A 126 4.29 6.56 7.45
N ILE A 127 3.24 6.36 6.65
CA ILE A 127 3.32 5.68 5.35
C ILE A 127 4.21 6.48 4.40
N GLU A 128 3.97 7.78 4.27
CA GLU A 128 4.74 8.67 3.40
C GLU A 128 6.22 8.74 3.82
N GLU A 129 6.49 8.94 5.11
CA GLU A 129 7.85 8.98 5.65
C GLU A 129 8.56 7.63 5.48
N SER A 130 7.87 6.52 5.71
CA SER A 130 8.43 5.18 5.53
C SER A 130 8.74 4.87 4.08
N TRP A 131 7.87 5.27 3.14
CA TRP A 131 8.09 5.07 1.72
C TRP A 131 9.26 5.92 1.22
N SER A 132 9.29 7.21 1.61
CA SER A 132 10.36 8.14 1.23
C SER A 132 11.73 7.75 1.82
N GLY A 133 11.75 7.03 2.94
CA GLY A 133 12.97 6.50 3.56
C GLY A 133 13.53 5.23 2.90
N LEU A 134 12.85 4.63 1.92
CA LEU A 134 13.37 3.49 1.18
C LEU A 134 14.51 3.91 0.24
N SER A 135 15.54 3.07 0.12
CA SER A 135 16.57 3.29 -0.89
C SER A 135 15.99 3.10 -2.28
N ARG A 136 16.34 3.98 -3.22
CA ARG A 136 16.04 3.80 -4.65
C ARG A 136 16.73 2.59 -5.27
N THR A 137 17.70 1.98 -4.60
CA THR A 137 18.31 0.71 -5.04
C THR A 137 17.52 -0.51 -4.55
N THR A 138 16.58 -0.31 -3.62
CA THR A 138 15.66 -1.35 -3.12
C THR A 138 14.38 -1.43 -3.95
N ILE A 139 14.06 -0.37 -4.70
CA ILE A 139 12.89 -0.24 -5.58
C ILE A 139 13.37 -0.37 -7.02
#